data_AF-A0A1I5AUT0-F1
#
_entry.id   AF-A0A1I5AUT0-F1
#
_cell.length_a   1.000
_cell.length_b   1.000
_cell.length_c   1.000
_cell.angle_alpha   90.00
_cell.angle_beta   90.00
_cell.angle_gamma   90.00
#
_symmetry.space_group_name_H-M   'P 1'
#
loop_
_entity.id
_entity.type
_entity.pdbx_description
1 polymer ?
#
loop_
_entity_poly.entity_id
_entity_poly.type
_entity_poly.pdbx_seq_one_letter_code
_entity_poly.pdbx_strand_id
1 'polypeptide(L)'
;MSQVINALSALTKLTPDNIEPENDSSVMVHDQSFNNLVSSTFNKLSATDSHFKDVINTLSQAQFTSDPGALVKLQSYIGEYSNYVSLVSSVMRKGVSTVETLEKSQ
;
A
#
# COMPACT_ATOMS: atom_id res chain seq x y z
N MET A 1 11.08 -7.24 -8.02
CA MET A 1 11.02 -7.01 -6.54
C MET A 1 10.03 -5.90 -6.17
N SER A 2 8.77 -5.98 -6.65
CA SER A 2 7.73 -4.95 -6.43
C SER A 2 6.30 -5.52 -6.39
N GLN A 3 6.13 -6.83 -6.51
CA GLN A 3 4.85 -7.46 -6.83
C GLN A 3 3.81 -7.34 -5.71
N VAL A 4 4.19 -7.55 -4.44
CA VAL A 4 3.23 -7.45 -3.32
C VAL A 4 2.69 -6.03 -3.17
N ILE A 5 3.56 -5.01 -3.24
CA ILE A 5 3.13 -3.62 -3.12
C ILE A 5 2.36 -3.16 -4.37
N ASN A 6 2.75 -3.62 -5.55
CA ASN A 6 1.98 -3.37 -6.77
C ASN A 6 0.60 -4.04 -6.69
N ALA A 7 0.50 -5.24 -6.13
CA ALA A 7 -0.76 -5.93 -5.91
C ALA A 7 -1.63 -5.22 -4.87
N LEU A 8 -1.05 -4.80 -3.73
CA LEU A 8 -1.74 -4.02 -2.71
C LEU A 8 -2.24 -2.68 -3.28
N SER A 9 -1.40 -1.98 -4.02
CA SER A 9 -1.76 -0.71 -4.68
C SER A 9 -2.84 -0.92 -5.77
N ALA A 10 -2.78 -2.01 -6.53
CA ALA A 10 -3.79 -2.36 -7.52
C ALA A 10 -5.14 -2.73 -6.87
N LEU A 11 -5.12 -3.38 -5.70
CA LEU A 11 -6.32 -3.74 -4.93
C LEU A 11 -7.00 -2.52 -4.28
N THR A 12 -6.25 -1.43 -4.07
CA THR A 12 -6.75 -0.25 -3.34
C THR A 12 -7.10 0.93 -4.26
N LYS A 13 -6.63 0.90 -5.51
CA LYS A 13 -6.93 1.92 -6.53
C LYS A 13 -8.41 1.92 -6.88
N LEU A 14 -9.01 3.10 -6.93
CA LEU A 14 -10.40 3.32 -7.32
C LEU A 14 -10.51 3.79 -8.78
N THR A 15 -9.39 4.11 -9.41
CA THR A 15 -9.30 4.61 -10.78
C THR A 15 -8.77 3.51 -11.72
N PRO A 16 -9.45 3.21 -12.85
CA PRO A 16 -9.05 2.14 -13.74
C PRO A 16 -7.80 2.55 -14.52
N ASP A 17 -6.77 1.72 -14.48
CA ASP A 17 -5.64 1.83 -15.41
C ASP A 17 -5.24 0.43 -15.89
N ASN A 18 -4.90 0.31 -17.17
CA ASN A 18 -4.54 -0.93 -17.85
C ASN A 18 -3.22 -1.46 -17.26
N ILE A 19 -3.27 -2.53 -16.46
CA ILE A 19 -2.08 -3.23 -15.99
C ILE A 19 -1.91 -4.49 -16.84
N GLU A 20 -0.98 -4.46 -17.80
CA GLU A 20 -0.46 -5.68 -18.42
C GLU A 20 0.19 -6.56 -17.33
N PRO A 21 -0.17 -7.85 -17.23
CA PRO A 21 0.42 -8.74 -16.25
C PRO A 21 1.79 -9.22 -16.75
N GLU A 22 2.87 -8.64 -16.24
CA GLU A 22 4.20 -9.24 -16.39
C GLU A 22 4.29 -10.50 -15.51
N ASN A 23 4.12 -11.65 -16.18
CA ASN A 23 4.52 -12.96 -15.69
C ASN A 23 6.05 -13.01 -15.61
N ASP A 24 6.63 -13.06 -14.41
CA ASP A 24 7.74 -14.00 -14.20
C ASP A 24 8.09 -14.30 -12.72
N SER A 25 8.10 -15.61 -12.47
CA SER A 25 9.00 -16.43 -11.65
C SER A 25 9.30 -16.15 -10.16
N SER A 26 8.90 -17.13 -9.34
CA SER A 26 9.63 -17.78 -8.23
C SER A 26 10.62 -16.94 -7.42
N VAL A 27 10.25 -16.58 -6.18
CA VAL A 27 11.17 -16.02 -5.18
C VAL A 27 11.67 -17.11 -4.25
N MET A 28 12.90 -17.56 -4.45
CA MET A 28 13.62 -18.40 -3.49
C MET A 28 14.17 -17.50 -2.37
N VAL A 29 13.59 -17.60 -1.17
CA VAL A 29 13.96 -16.79 0.00
C VAL A 29 15.17 -17.42 0.69
N HIS A 30 16.35 -16.84 0.51
CA HIS A 30 17.54 -17.15 1.32
C HIS A 30 17.61 -16.18 2.52
N ASP A 31 17.97 -16.65 3.72
CA ASP A 31 17.79 -15.92 5.01
C ASP A 31 18.28 -14.46 5.04
N GLN A 32 19.39 -14.15 4.37
CA GLN A 32 19.93 -12.78 4.33
C GLN A 32 19.12 -11.83 3.42
N SER A 33 18.30 -12.39 2.53
CA SER A 33 17.35 -11.66 1.69
C SER A 33 16.08 -11.27 2.46
N PHE A 34 15.68 -12.03 3.48
CA PHE A 34 14.41 -11.79 4.19
C PHE A 34 14.42 -10.47 4.97
N ASN A 35 15.45 -10.20 5.77
CA ASN A 35 15.56 -8.94 6.51
C ASN A 35 15.62 -7.73 5.58
N ASN A 36 16.31 -7.86 4.45
CA ASN A 36 16.35 -6.84 3.40
C ASN A 36 14.99 -6.67 2.70
N LEU A 37 14.25 -7.76 2.49
CA LEU A 37 12.91 -7.76 1.92
C LEU A 37 11.91 -7.06 2.87
N VAL A 38 11.94 -7.39 4.16
CA VAL A 38 11.08 -6.75 5.17
C VAL A 38 11.40 -5.26 5.26
N SER A 39 12.69 -4.91 5.36
CA SER A 39 13.13 -3.52 5.46
C SER A 39 12.76 -2.70 4.22
N SER A 40 12.99 -3.24 3.01
CA SER A 40 12.61 -2.58 1.75
C SER A 40 11.10 -2.44 1.58
N THR A 41 10.33 -3.47 1.99
CA THR A 41 8.86 -3.44 1.98
C THR A 41 8.35 -2.37 2.94
N PHE A 42 8.88 -2.32 4.17
CA PHE A 42 8.52 -1.30 5.15
C PHE A 42 8.84 0.12 4.66
N ASN A 43 10.05 0.34 4.14
CA ASN A 43 10.47 1.64 3.62
C ASN A 43 9.56 2.11 2.47
N LYS A 44 9.18 1.20 1.56
CA LYS A 44 8.27 1.53 0.46
C LYS A 44 6.84 1.76 0.94
N LEU A 45 6.36 1.01 1.94
CA LEU A 45 5.07 1.27 2.59
C LEU A 45 5.04 2.66 3.23
N SER A 46 6.11 3.02 3.95
CA SER A 46 6.28 4.33 4.58
C SER A 46 6.34 5.46 3.56
N ALA A 47 7.10 5.29 2.47
CA ALA A 47 7.17 6.29 1.40
C ALA A 47 5.80 6.50 0.73
N THR A 48 5.04 5.41 0.54
CA THR A 48 3.69 5.48 -0.05
C THR A 48 2.71 6.20 0.88
N ASP A 49 2.77 5.96 2.20
CA ASP A 49 1.99 6.68 3.21
C ASP A 49 2.30 8.19 3.20
N SER A 50 3.58 8.57 3.19
CA SER A 50 3.99 9.98 3.08
C SER A 50 3.48 10.62 1.79
N HIS A 51 3.62 9.92 0.66
CA HIS A 51 3.13 10.41 -0.63
C HIS A 51 1.62 10.68 -0.65
N PHE A 52 0.80 9.75 -0.10
CA PHE A 52 -0.64 9.98 0.02
C PHE A 52 -0.95 11.23 0.87
N LYS A 53 -0.28 11.38 2.01
CA LYS A 53 -0.47 12.54 2.89
C LYS A 53 -0.08 13.84 2.20
N ASP A 54 1.04 13.86 1.49
CA ASP A 54 1.52 15.06 0.78
C ASP A 54 0.54 15.49 -0.32
N VAL A 55 0.04 14.54 -1.11
CA VAL A 55 -0.94 14.82 -2.17
C VAL A 55 -2.27 15.29 -1.57
N ILE A 56 -2.79 14.62 -0.54
CA ILE A 56 -4.03 15.01 0.14
C ILE A 56 -3.89 16.41 0.74
N ASN A 57 -2.77 16.70 1.43
CA ASN A 57 -2.51 18.01 2.02
C ASN A 57 -2.45 19.10 0.94
N THR A 58 -1.81 18.82 -0.19
CA THR A 58 -1.73 19.76 -1.32
C THR A 58 -3.09 20.05 -1.91
N LEU A 59 -3.89 19.00 -2.20
CA LEU A 59 -5.23 19.13 -2.75
C LEU A 59 -6.24 19.73 -1.76
N SER A 60 -5.96 19.65 -0.46
CA SER A 60 -6.77 20.27 0.59
C SER A 60 -6.46 21.76 0.80
N GLN A 61 -5.46 22.33 0.12
CA GLN A 61 -5.17 23.77 0.23
C GLN A 61 -6.29 24.60 -0.43
N ALA A 62 -6.53 25.79 0.14
CA ALA A 62 -7.61 26.69 -0.26
C ALA A 62 -7.65 27.05 -1.77
N GLN A 63 -6.50 26.97 -2.43
CA GLN A 63 -6.35 27.19 -3.87
C GLN A 63 -7.02 26.10 -4.72
N PHE A 64 -7.12 24.87 -4.21
CA PHE A 64 -7.67 23.71 -4.94
C PHE A 64 -9.09 23.37 -4.48
N THR A 65 -9.50 23.76 -3.27
CA THR A 65 -10.86 23.48 -2.76
C THR A 65 -11.97 24.28 -3.43
N SER A 66 -11.60 25.28 -4.26
CA SER A 66 -12.55 26.09 -5.03
C SER A 66 -12.86 25.52 -6.42
N ASP A 67 -12.10 24.51 -6.86
CA ASP A 67 -12.33 23.80 -8.14
C ASP A 67 -13.03 22.45 -7.87
N PRO A 68 -14.25 22.24 -8.41
CA PRO A 68 -14.95 20.96 -8.32
C PRO A 68 -14.12 19.77 -8.83
N GLY A 69 -13.28 19.97 -9.84
CA GLY A 69 -12.42 18.91 -10.39
C GLY A 69 -11.34 18.45 -9.41
N ALA A 70 -10.74 19.39 -8.67
CA ALA A 70 -9.78 19.09 -7.62
C ALA A 70 -10.42 18.42 -6.40
N LEU A 71 -11.67 18.78 -6.05
CA LEU A 71 -12.42 18.11 -4.97
C LEU A 71 -12.71 16.64 -5.28
N VAL A 72 -13.07 16.30 -6.51
CA VAL A 72 -13.26 14.89 -6.92
C VAL A 72 -11.96 14.10 -6.80
N LYS A 73 -10.84 14.68 -7.24
CA LYS A 73 -9.51 14.05 -7.09
C LYS A 73 -9.14 13.87 -5.63
N LEU A 74 -9.38 14.88 -4.78
CA LEU A 74 -9.14 14.80 -3.34
C LEU A 74 -9.96 13.66 -2.71
N GLN A 75 -11.24 13.53 -3.06
CA GLN A 75 -12.09 12.46 -2.58
C GLN A 75 -11.57 11.08 -3.00
N SER A 76 -11.14 10.92 -4.26
CA SER A 76 -10.51 9.69 -4.75
C SER A 76 -9.24 9.35 -3.96
N TYR A 77 -8.34 10.32 -3.76
CA TYR A 77 -7.10 10.11 -3.00
C TYR A 77 -7.34 9.75 -1.54
N ILE A 78 -8.32 10.37 -0.88
CA ILE A 78 -8.73 10.01 0.49
C ILE A 78 -9.27 8.57 0.53
N GLY A 79 -10.10 8.19 -0.45
CA GLY A 79 -10.65 6.84 -0.56
C GLY A 79 -9.56 5.79 -0.78
N GLU A 80 -8.65 6.03 -1.72
CA GLU A 80 -7.51 5.15 -2.01
C GLU A 80 -6.58 4.99 -0.80
N TYR A 81 -6.28 6.09 -0.10
CA TYR A 81 -5.49 6.05 1.13
C TYR A 81 -6.18 5.25 2.25
N SER A 82 -7.48 5.47 2.46
CA SER A 82 -8.27 4.72 3.45
C SER A 82 -8.26 3.21 3.17
N ASN A 83 -8.42 2.83 1.90
CA ASN A 83 -8.37 1.44 1.47
C ASN A 83 -6.96 0.86 1.69
N TYR A 84 -5.92 1.60 1.32
CA TYR A 84 -4.53 1.19 1.46
C TYR A 84 -4.14 0.92 2.92
N VAL A 85 -4.40 1.87 3.83
CA VAL A 85 -4.08 1.71 5.26
C VAL A 85 -4.89 0.56 5.87
N SER A 86 -6.16 0.41 5.48
CA SER A 86 -7.02 -0.66 5.96
C SER A 86 -6.52 -2.05 5.53
N LEU A 87 -6.13 -2.19 4.27
CA LEU A 87 -5.62 -3.45 3.73
C LEU A 87 -4.28 -3.83 4.38
N VAL A 88 -3.33 -2.89 4.43
CA VAL A 88 -2.03 -3.11 5.07
C VAL A 88 -2.20 -3.50 6.54
N SER A 89 -3.04 -2.78 7.29
CA SER A 89 -3.30 -3.08 8.70
C SER A 89 -3.93 -4.46 8.90
N SER A 90 -4.89 -4.83 8.03
CA SER A 90 -5.55 -6.14 8.10
C SER A 90 -4.57 -7.29 7.84
N VAL A 91 -3.73 -7.17 6.81
CA VAL A 91 -2.72 -8.17 6.47
C VAL A 91 -1.71 -8.32 7.62
N MET A 92 -1.20 -7.21 8.14
CA MET A 92 -0.25 -7.24 9.26
C MET A 92 -0.86 -7.88 10.51
N ARG A 93 -2.08 -7.49 10.88
CA ARG A 93 -2.78 -8.05 12.04
C ARG A 93 -3.00 -9.55 11.91
N LYS A 94 -3.46 -10.02 10.75
CA LYS A 94 -3.65 -11.46 10.49
C LYS A 94 -2.31 -12.20 10.53
N GLY A 95 -1.26 -11.63 9.94
CA GLY A 95 0.09 -12.22 9.95
C GLY A 95 0.62 -12.43 11.37
N VAL A 96 0.56 -11.39 12.22
CA VAL A 96 0.97 -11.49 13.63
C VAL A 96 0.12 -12.53 14.37
N SER A 97 -1.20 -12.50 14.24
CA SER A 97 -2.08 -13.48 14.90
C SER A 97 -1.79 -14.92 14.46
N THR A 98 -1.43 -15.16 13.20
CA THR A 98 -1.02 -16.50 12.74
C THR A 98 0.28 -16.94 13.41
N VAL A 99 1.29 -16.07 13.49
CA VAL A 99 2.55 -16.39 14.18
C VAL A 99 2.32 -16.69 15.65
N GLU A 100 1.55 -15.85 16.36
CA GLU A 100 1.17 -16.08 17.75
C GLU A 100 0.42 -17.39 17.96
N THR A 101 -0.43 -17.79 16.99
CA THR A 101 -1.17 -19.06 17.06
C THR A 101 -0.23 -20.25 16.92
N LEU A 102 0.75 -20.17 16.02
CA LEU A 102 1.73 -21.24 15.81
C LEU A 102 2.68 -21.37 17.00
N GLU A 103 3.10 -20.26 17.59
CA GLU A 103 3.98 -20.26 18.78
C GLU A 103 3.28 -20.88 20.00
N LYS A 104 2.01 -20.54 20.24
CA LYS A 104 1.21 -21.14 21.33
C LYS A 104 0.84 -22.62 21.11
N SER A 105 0.97 -23.12 19.89
CA SER A 105 0.65 -24.51 19.54
C SER A 105 1.84 -25.46 19.73
N GLN A 106 3.04 -24.93 20.03
CA GLN A 106 4.21 -25.72 20.43
C GLN A 106 4.16 -26.05 21.93
#